data_AF-A0A4Y2RMY5-F1
#
_entry.id   AF-A0A4Y2RMY5-F1
#
_cell.length_a   1.000
_cell.length_b   1.000
_cell.length_c   1.000
_cell.angle_alpha   90.00
_cell.angle_beta   90.00
_cell.angle_gamma   90.00
#
_symmetry.space_group_name_H-M   'P 1'
#
loop_
_entity.id
_entity.type
_entity.pdbx_description
1 polymer ?
#
loop_
_entity_poly.entity_id
_entity_poly.type
_entity_poly.pdbx_seq_one_letter_code
_entity_poly.pdbx_strand_id
1 'polypeptide(L)'
;MIQDLKKINYEWGPVESKLGGPYIKLFTQSDEASHRPTKFLRTNDMGYFIIVPRSERPIKVVIRGLPLDLNVDVLKKALVEEYEFVVDKVVQLTRFKTKESLELFQVTLPNIHYMPKSIRILEDFHIFQNFS
;
A
#
# COMPACT_ATOMS: atom_id res chain seq x y z
N MET A 1 -6.03 16.40 22.57
CA MET A 1 -6.07 16.70 21.13
C MET A 1 -5.69 18.16 20.80
N ILE A 2 -6.51 19.17 21.14
CA ILE A 2 -6.17 20.59 20.84
C ILE A 2 -4.88 21.06 21.55
N GLN A 3 -4.66 20.61 22.79
CA GLN A 3 -3.45 20.93 23.55
C GLN A 3 -2.19 20.27 22.95
N ASP A 4 -2.34 19.08 22.38
CA ASP A 4 -1.23 18.36 21.74
C ASP A 4 -0.80 19.08 20.45
N LEU A 5 -1.76 19.55 19.66
CA LEU A 5 -1.46 20.37 18.48
C LEU A 5 -0.77 21.69 18.84
N LYS A 6 -1.16 22.33 19.95
CA LYS A 6 -0.49 23.54 20.44
C LYS A 6 0.96 23.28 20.85
N LYS A 7 1.23 22.17 21.54
CA LYS A 7 2.61 21.76 21.89
C LYS A 7 3.45 21.49 20.64
N ILE A 8 2.88 20.79 19.67
CA ILE A 8 3.51 20.52 18.37
C ILE A 8 3.83 21.83 17.64
N ASN A 9 2.87 22.75 17.55
CA ASN A 9 3.06 24.04 16.89
C ASN A 9 4.06 24.95 17.62
N TYR A 10 4.16 24.84 18.94
CA TYR A 10 5.13 25.59 19.73
C TYR A 10 6.57 25.13 19.42
N GLU A 11 6.77 23.81 19.29
CA GLU A 11 8.10 23.23 19.06
C GLU A 11 8.58 23.37 17.60
N TRP A 12 7.67 23.27 16.61
CA TRP A 12 8.05 23.22 15.18
C TRP A 12 7.52 24.37 14.33
N GLY A 13 6.77 25.30 14.93
CA GLY A 13 6.00 26.29 14.17
C GLY A 13 4.72 25.68 13.58
N PRO A 14 3.96 26.46 12.79
CA PRO A 14 2.67 26.03 12.25
C PRO A 14 2.83 24.79 11.36
N VAL A 15 2.30 23.65 11.81
CA VAL A 15 2.26 22.43 10.98
C VAL A 15 0.91 22.29 10.28
N GLU A 16 0.95 21.87 9.02
CA GLU A 16 -0.27 21.52 8.30
C GLU A 16 -0.89 20.28 8.95
N SER A 17 -2.14 20.41 9.39
CA SER A 17 -2.81 19.36 10.13
C SER A 17 -4.30 19.29 9.84
N LYS A 18 -4.87 18.08 9.96
CA LYS A 18 -6.30 17.83 9.79
C LYS A 18 -6.80 16.87 10.86
N LEU A 19 -7.98 17.18 11.42
CA LEU A 19 -8.67 16.26 12.32
C LEU A 19 -9.22 15.06 11.54
N GLY A 20 -8.95 13.86 12.03
CA GLY A 20 -9.38 12.59 11.47
C GLY A 20 -9.97 11.69 12.56
N GLY A 21 -11.16 12.04 13.05
CA GLY A 21 -11.81 11.32 14.15
C GLY A 21 -11.04 11.56 15.48
N PRO A 22 -10.60 10.50 16.18
CA PRO A 22 -9.82 10.64 17.42
C PRO A 22 -8.35 11.02 17.18
N TYR A 23 -7.93 11.18 15.92
CA TYR A 23 -6.54 11.43 15.55
C TYR A 23 -6.35 12.83 14.94
N ILE A 24 -5.14 13.37 15.10
CA ILE A 24 -4.65 14.52 14.34
C ILE A 24 -3.71 13.97 13.27
N LYS A 25 -4.03 14.23 11.99
CA LYS A 25 -3.11 13.95 10.90
C LYS A 25 -2.19 15.14 10.72
N LEU A 26 -0.89 14.89 10.71
CA LEU A 26 0.13 15.86 10.39
C LEU A 26 0.62 15.60 8.97
N PHE A 27 0.76 16.66 8.18
CA PHE A 27 1.31 16.58 6.84
C PHE A 27 2.73 17.16 6.83
N THR A 28 3.68 16.37 6.37
CA THR A 28 5.08 16.77 6.22
C THR A 28 5.43 16.80 4.74
N GLN A 29 6.29 17.75 4.34
CA GLN A 29 6.62 17.94 2.93
C GLN A 29 7.63 16.89 2.39
N SER A 30 8.30 16.15 3.27
CA SER A 30 9.22 15.06 2.91
C SER A 30 9.35 14.02 4.02
N ASP A 31 9.94 12.87 3.71
CA ASP A 31 10.22 11.80 4.68
C ASP A 31 11.26 12.23 5.73
N GLU A 32 12.25 13.03 5.33
CA GLU A 32 13.21 13.63 6.25
C GLU A 32 12.53 14.62 7.21
N ALA A 33 11.58 15.42 6.69
CA ALA A 33 10.78 16.32 7.52
C ALA A 33 9.87 15.56 8.50
N SER A 34 9.56 14.29 8.25
CA SER A 34 8.81 13.42 9.16
C SER A 34 9.66 12.88 10.33
N HIS A 35 10.99 12.83 10.22
CA HIS A 35 11.84 12.26 11.27
C HIS A 35 11.83 13.09 12.57
N ARG A 36 11.88 14.42 12.44
CA ARG A 36 11.88 15.34 13.60
C ARG A 36 10.61 15.24 14.45
N PRO A 37 9.39 15.29 13.87
CA PRO A 37 8.17 15.15 14.66
C PRO A 37 8.03 13.77 15.28
N THR A 38 8.39 12.72 14.54
CA THR A 38 8.38 11.34 15.02
C THR A 38 9.28 11.14 16.24
N LYS A 39 10.48 11.74 16.23
CA LYS A 39 11.42 11.69 17.36
C LYS A 39 10.83 12.32 18.63
N PHE A 40 10.22 13.49 18.52
CA PHE A 40 9.60 14.16 19.67
C PHE A 40 8.38 13.41 20.20
N LEU A 41 7.51 12.91 19.32
CA LEU A 41 6.33 12.15 19.74
C LEU A 41 6.78 10.91 20.52
N ARG A 42 7.84 10.24 20.04
CA ARG A 42 8.50 9.15 20.76
C ARG A 42 9.11 9.59 22.09
N THR A 43 9.83 10.70 22.16
CA THR A 43 10.45 11.19 23.41
C THR A 43 9.41 11.58 24.47
N ASN A 44 8.24 12.05 24.06
CA ASN A 44 7.17 12.47 24.96
C ASN A 44 6.14 11.36 25.23
N ASP A 45 6.43 10.12 24.83
CA ASP A 45 5.52 8.96 24.94
C ASP A 45 4.11 9.22 24.38
N MET A 46 4.05 10.00 23.30
CA MET A 46 2.81 10.31 22.60
C MET A 46 2.55 9.25 21.54
N GLY A 47 1.38 8.60 21.58
CA GLY A 47 1.00 7.61 20.57
C GLY A 47 0.94 8.21 19.16
N TYR A 48 1.64 7.57 18.21
CA TYR A 48 1.64 7.96 16.80
C TYR A 48 1.77 6.75 15.88
N PHE A 49 1.39 6.94 14.62
CA PHE A 49 1.69 6.00 13.53
C PHE A 49 2.05 6.79 12.28
N ILE A 50 2.98 6.26 11.49
CA ILE A 50 3.38 6.86 10.21
C ILE A 50 2.48 6.30 9.12
N ILE A 51 1.87 7.19 8.33
CA ILE A 51 1.11 6.80 7.16
C ILE A 51 2.10 6.68 5.99
N VAL A 52 2.35 5.46 5.53
CA VAL A 52 3.25 5.19 4.40
C VAL A 52 2.80 5.97 3.15
N PRO A 53 3.72 6.71 2.48
CA PRO A 53 3.44 7.43 1.24
C PRO A 53 2.79 6.54 0.19
N ARG A 54 1.89 7.09 -0.63
CA ARG A 54 1.21 6.30 -1.69
C ARG A 54 2.19 5.68 -2.68
N SER A 55 3.31 6.34 -2.95
CA SER A 55 4.40 5.87 -3.81
C SER A 55 5.12 4.62 -3.30
N GLU A 56 5.04 4.34 -2.00
CA GLU A 56 5.68 3.17 -1.39
C GLU A 56 4.68 2.03 -1.16
N ARG A 57 3.38 2.30 -1.26
CA ARG A 57 2.34 1.29 -1.03
C ARG A 57 2.35 0.26 -2.15
N PRO A 58 2.43 -1.05 -1.84
CA PRO A 58 2.34 -2.10 -2.84
C PRO A 58 1.08 -1.97 -3.69
N ILE A 59 1.23 -2.25 -4.99
CA ILE A 59 0.14 -2.20 -5.96
C ILE A 59 -0.59 -3.55 -5.92
N LYS A 60 -1.91 -3.51 -5.75
CA LYS A 60 -2.77 -4.70 -5.81
C LYS A 60 -3.48 -4.78 -7.14
N VAL A 61 -3.40 -5.97 -7.70
CA VAL A 61 -3.63 -6.24 -9.10
C VAL A 61 -4.52 -7.47 -9.17
N VAL A 62 -5.69 -7.40 -9.83
CA VAL A 62 -6.60 -8.55 -9.94
C VAL A 62 -6.60 -9.08 -11.37
N ILE A 63 -6.15 -10.33 -11.54
CA ILE A 63 -6.17 -11.08 -12.79
C ILE A 63 -7.44 -11.91 -12.85
N ARG A 64 -8.12 -11.89 -14.00
CA ARG A 64 -9.35 -12.65 -14.25
C ARG A 64 -9.17 -13.60 -15.44
N GLY A 65 -10.04 -14.60 -15.56
CA GLY A 65 -10.07 -15.51 -16.72
C GLY A 65 -8.99 -16.59 -16.69
N LEU A 66 -8.37 -16.82 -15.53
CA LEU A 66 -7.47 -17.95 -15.31
C LEU A 66 -8.24 -19.16 -14.74
N PRO A 67 -7.82 -20.40 -15.04
CA PRO A 67 -8.46 -21.60 -14.51
C PRO A 67 -8.54 -21.61 -12.97
N LEU A 68 -9.64 -22.12 -12.43
CA LEU A 68 -9.90 -22.18 -10.99
C LEU A 68 -8.91 -23.09 -10.25
N ASP A 69 -8.47 -24.16 -10.91
CA ASP A 69 -7.52 -25.16 -10.41
C ASP A 69 -6.04 -24.75 -10.62
N LEU A 70 -5.80 -23.57 -11.19
CA LEU A 70 -4.45 -23.06 -11.38
C LEU A 70 -3.74 -22.86 -10.03
N ASN A 71 -2.60 -23.52 -9.87
CA ASN A 71 -1.77 -23.36 -8.69
C ASN A 71 -1.14 -21.95 -8.65
N VAL A 72 -1.32 -21.26 -7.52
CA VAL A 72 -0.77 -19.92 -7.26
C VAL A 72 0.76 -19.85 -7.38
N ASP A 73 1.46 -20.94 -7.07
CA ASP A 73 2.93 -21.02 -7.18
C ASP A 73 3.37 -21.07 -8.64
N VAL A 74 2.61 -21.77 -9.49
CA VAL A 74 2.85 -21.80 -10.95
C VAL A 74 2.61 -20.42 -11.54
N LEU A 75 1.52 -19.75 -11.15
CA LEU A 75 1.24 -18.38 -11.58
C LEU A 75 2.34 -17.43 -11.12
N LYS A 76 2.78 -17.53 -9.85
CA LYS A 76 3.88 -16.71 -9.33
C LYS A 76 5.17 -16.94 -10.11
N LYS A 77 5.50 -18.19 -10.43
CA LYS A 77 6.68 -18.54 -11.22
C LYS A 77 6.63 -17.95 -12.62
N ALA A 78 5.51 -18.08 -13.32
CA ALA A 78 5.32 -17.50 -14.65
C ALA A 78 5.47 -15.97 -14.64
N LEU A 79 4.84 -15.29 -13.66
CA LEU A 79 4.98 -13.84 -13.50
C LEU A 79 6.44 -13.40 -13.30
N VAL A 80 7.22 -14.17 -12.54
CA VAL A 80 8.63 -13.85 -12.26
C VAL A 80 9.55 -14.21 -13.44
N GLU A 81 9.40 -15.40 -14.02
CA GLU A 81 10.33 -15.93 -15.02
C GLU A 81 10.03 -15.47 -16.45
N GLU A 82 8.74 -15.45 -16.84
CA GLU A 82 8.34 -15.12 -18.22
C GLU A 82 8.12 -13.62 -18.40
N TYR A 83 7.59 -12.97 -17.36
CA TYR A 83 7.22 -11.56 -17.41
C TYR A 83 8.15 -10.63 -16.61
N GLU A 84 9.18 -11.19 -15.97
CA GLU A 84 10.20 -10.46 -15.19
C GLU A 84 9.60 -9.58 -14.07
N PHE A 85 8.44 -9.96 -13.51
CA PHE A 85 7.86 -9.23 -12.40
C PHE A 85 8.53 -9.56 -11.08
N VAL A 86 8.70 -8.53 -10.25
CA VAL A 86 8.90 -8.73 -8.82
C VAL A 86 7.53 -8.89 -8.17
N VAL A 87 7.24 -10.07 -7.61
CA VAL A 87 5.94 -10.38 -7.02
C VAL A 87 6.09 -10.66 -5.53
N ASP A 88 5.48 -9.79 -4.71
CA ASP A 88 5.45 -9.98 -3.26
C ASP A 88 4.54 -11.16 -2.90
N LYS A 89 3.32 -11.17 -3.44
CA LYS A 89 2.30 -12.14 -3.06
C LYS A 89 1.32 -12.42 -4.21
N VAL A 90 0.95 -13.68 -4.37
CA VAL A 90 -0.17 -14.13 -5.20
C VAL A 90 -1.17 -14.85 -4.31
N VAL A 91 -2.46 -14.55 -4.45
CA VAL A 91 -3.54 -15.19 -3.70
C VAL A 91 -4.73 -15.40 -4.63
N GLN A 92 -5.31 -16.60 -4.62
CA GLN A 92 -6.60 -16.82 -5.23
C GLN A 92 -7.70 -16.30 -4.32
N LEU A 93 -8.57 -15.43 -4.83
CA LEU A 93 -9.68 -14.90 -4.05
C LEU A 93 -10.73 -15.97 -3.83
N THR A 94 -11.36 -15.93 -2.66
CA THR A 94 -12.46 -16.83 -2.30
C THR A 94 -13.71 -16.03 -2.00
N ARG A 95 -14.89 -16.59 -2.28
CA ARG A 95 -16.17 -16.02 -1.83
C ARG A 95 -16.18 -15.88 -0.32
N PHE A 96 -16.58 -14.71 0.18
CA PHE A 96 -16.56 -14.44 1.63
C PHE A 96 -17.43 -15.43 2.42
N LYS A 97 -18.63 -15.74 1.91
CA LYS A 97 -19.62 -16.60 2.57
C LYS A 97 -19.31 -18.10 2.44
N THR A 98 -19.06 -18.58 1.23
CA THR A 98 -18.91 -20.02 0.94
C THR A 98 -17.46 -20.52 0.99
N LYS A 99 -16.48 -19.60 1.04
CA LYS A 99 -15.05 -19.90 0.94
C LYS A 99 -14.62 -20.61 -0.35
N GLU A 100 -15.52 -20.70 -1.33
CA GLU A 100 -15.21 -21.25 -2.65
C GLU A 100 -14.22 -20.35 -3.38
N SER A 101 -13.23 -20.96 -4.03
CA SER A 101 -12.29 -20.26 -4.91
C SER A 101 -13.03 -19.53 -6.04
N LEU A 102 -12.44 -18.44 -6.48
CA LEU A 102 -12.87 -17.68 -7.65
C LEU A 102 -11.78 -17.75 -8.72
N GLU A 103 -12.18 -17.55 -9.97
CA GLU A 103 -11.29 -17.32 -11.11
C GLU A 103 -10.67 -15.90 -11.07
N LEU A 104 -10.35 -15.43 -9.86
CA LEU A 104 -9.80 -14.13 -9.56
C LEU A 104 -8.53 -14.33 -8.73
N PHE A 105 -7.41 -13.91 -9.29
CA PHE A 105 -6.12 -13.98 -8.61
C PHE A 105 -5.66 -12.57 -8.28
N GLN A 106 -5.42 -12.32 -7.00
CA GLN A 106 -4.85 -11.07 -6.54
C GLN A 106 -3.33 -11.20 -6.45
N VAL A 107 -2.65 -10.37 -7.24
CA VAL A 107 -1.20 -10.21 -7.22
C VAL A 107 -0.86 -8.91 -6.50
N THR A 108 0.14 -8.95 -5.64
CA THR A 108 0.71 -7.79 -4.96
C THR A 108 2.09 -7.56 -5.52
N LEU A 109 2.28 -6.39 -6.12
CA LEU A 109 3.55 -5.95 -6.70
C LEU A 109 4.13 -4.84 -5.82
N PRO A 110 5.46 -4.80 -5.62
CA PRO A 110 6.09 -3.65 -4.98
C PRO A 110 5.91 -2.42 -5.88
N ASN A 111 5.69 -1.26 -5.25
CA ASN A 111 5.55 0.00 -5.96
C ASN A 111 6.94 0.58 -6.27
N ILE A 112 7.64 -0.07 -7.19
CA ILE A 112 8.92 0.40 -7.72
C ILE A 112 8.67 1.23 -8.97
N HIS A 113 9.30 2.41 -9.04
CA HIS A 113 9.18 3.40 -10.11
C HIS A 113 9.56 2.87 -11.52
N TYR A 114 10.12 1.66 -11.60
CA TYR A 114 10.70 1.05 -12.80
C TYR A 114 9.88 -0.13 -13.31
N MET A 115 8.69 0.10 -13.85
CA MET A 115 7.90 -0.99 -14.45
C MET A 115 7.21 -0.57 -15.77
N PRO A 116 7.92 -0.07 -16.80
CA PRO A 116 7.32 0.29 -18.10
C PRO A 116 6.72 -0.92 -18.85
N LYS A 117 7.24 -2.13 -18.63
CA LYS A 117 6.66 -3.38 -19.18
C LYS A 117 5.35 -3.79 -18.50
N SER A 118 5.17 -3.44 -17.22
CA SER A 118 3.98 -3.83 -16.45
C SER A 118 2.69 -3.29 -17.03
N ILE A 119 2.69 -2.02 -17.46
CA ILE A 119 1.48 -1.32 -17.91
C ILE A 119 0.88 -2.00 -19.13
N ARG A 120 1.72 -2.46 -20.08
CA ARG A 120 1.27 -3.17 -21.29
C ARG A 120 0.68 -4.55 -20.96
N ILE A 121 1.31 -5.28 -20.05
CA ILE A 121 0.85 -6.62 -19.65
C ILE A 121 -0.43 -6.55 -18.78
N LEU A 122 -0.61 -5.48 -18.01
CA LEU A 122 -1.86 -5.23 -17.27
C LEU A 122 -3.07 -5.09 -18.23
N GLU A 123 -2.86 -4.52 -19.42
CA GLU A 123 -3.88 -4.43 -20.47
C GLU A 123 -4.19 -5.82 -21.05
N ASP A 124 -3.16 -6.62 -21.36
CA ASP A 124 -3.32 -7.97 -21.93
C ASP A 124 -4.11 -8.92 -21.02
N PHE A 125 -3.90 -8.86 -19.72
CA PHE A 125 -4.55 -9.73 -18.74
C PHE A 125 -5.88 -9.18 -18.17
N HIS A 126 -6.45 -8.10 -18.74
CA HIS A 126 -7.66 -7.43 -18.24
C HIS A 126 -7.59 -7.12 -16.74
N ILE A 127 -6.47 -6.57 -16.32
CA ILE A 127 -6.15 -6.41 -14.92
C ILE A 127 -6.65 -5.07 -14.39
N PHE A 128 -7.46 -5.10 -13.32
CA PHE A 128 -7.92 -3.90 -12.65
C PHE A 128 -7.05 -3.59 -11.43
N GLN A 129 -6.51 -2.37 -11.36
CA GLN A 129 -5.92 -1.84 -10.12
C GLN A 129 -7.04 -1.38 -9.19
N ASN A 130 -7.11 -1.96 -7.99
CA ASN A 130 -8.01 -1.48 -6.94
C ASN A 130 -7.23 -0.51 -6.05
N PHE A 131 -7.47 0.80 -6.23
CA PHE A 131 -7.00 1.81 -5.29
C PHE A 131 -7.86 1.74 -4.01
N SER A 132 -7.29 1.23 -2.92
CA SER A 132 -7.89 1.30 -1.57
C SER A 132 -7.27 2.42 -0.74
#